data_AF-A0A1D2RNV0-F1
#
_entry.id   AF-A0A1D2RNV0-F1
#
_cell.length_a   1.000
_cell.length_b   1.000
_cell.length_c   1.000
_cell.angle_alpha   90.00
_cell.angle_beta   90.00
_cell.angle_gamma   90.00
#
_symmetry.space_group_name_H-M   'P 1'
#
loop_
_entity.id
_entity.type
_entity.pdbx_description
1 polymer ?
#
loop_
_entity_poly.entity_id
_entity_poly.type
_entity_poly.pdbx_seq_one_letter_code
_entity_poly.pdbx_strand_id
1 'polypeptide(L)'
;MSHSRHPDILSALVIIRTRPEHQPRSLISSLALFTVTRSGEIGARFNLHHVFFDPTHTRAEIIEGLAERLPRSSEVLVWHTATPEERLLRVHRGGDFFPSDAELVLRQRPDITLLPLHVSDPQLREAGSAIGIELPDAHSIPLRQRRRAAPQAQALWALYVRAFCPADEREAMFAAFRAWRAIEDARGGIAGR
;
A
#
# COMPACT_ATOMS: atom_id res chain seq x y z
N MET A 1 12.78 -11.16 -12.37
CA MET A 1 13.76 -10.53 -11.46
C MET A 1 13.77 -11.36 -10.20
N SER A 2 14.91 -11.95 -9.83
CA SER A 2 15.04 -12.73 -8.60
C SER A 2 15.25 -11.75 -7.46
N HIS A 3 14.16 -11.35 -6.78
CA HIS A 3 14.29 -10.61 -5.53
C HIS A 3 14.73 -11.61 -4.47
N SER A 4 16.04 -11.76 -4.28
CA SER A 4 16.60 -12.57 -3.20
C SER A 4 16.75 -11.79 -1.90
N ARG A 5 16.38 -10.49 -1.90
CA ARG A 5 16.44 -9.56 -0.77
C ARG A 5 15.40 -8.44 -0.92
N HIS A 6 15.10 -7.75 0.19
CA HIS A 6 14.28 -6.55 0.15
C HIS A 6 14.98 -5.43 -0.67
N PRO A 7 14.25 -4.67 -1.51
CA PRO A 7 14.79 -3.52 -2.24
C PRO A 7 15.34 -2.44 -1.32
N ASP A 8 16.19 -1.55 -1.82
CA ASP A 8 16.72 -0.45 -0.99
C ASP A 8 15.60 0.47 -0.49
N ILE A 9 14.60 0.71 -1.33
CA ILE A 9 13.40 1.48 -1.00
C ILE A 9 12.17 0.75 -1.54
N LEU A 10 11.30 0.33 -0.62
CA LEU A 10 10.02 -0.31 -0.93
C LEU A 10 8.89 0.49 -0.32
N SER A 11 7.91 0.88 -1.13
CA SER A 11 6.72 1.59 -0.69
C SER A 11 5.48 0.74 -0.95
N ALA A 12 4.69 0.46 0.08
CA ALA A 12 3.37 -0.15 -0.07
C ALA A 12 2.29 0.93 -0.13
N LEU A 13 1.55 0.95 -1.24
CA LEU A 13 0.49 1.90 -1.52
C LEU A 13 -0.87 1.21 -1.44
N VAL A 14 -1.75 1.76 -0.60
CA VAL A 14 -3.15 1.37 -0.53
C VAL A 14 -4.04 2.59 -0.69
N ILE A 15 -4.97 2.51 -1.65
CA ILE A 15 -5.95 3.55 -1.93
C ILE A 15 -7.33 2.98 -1.63
N ILE A 16 -8.06 3.65 -0.74
CA ILE A 16 -9.43 3.30 -0.42
C ILE A 16 -10.36 4.25 -1.15
N ARG A 17 -11.34 3.65 -1.83
CA ARG A 17 -12.35 4.39 -2.58
C ARG A 17 -13.74 4.10 -2.03
N THR A 18 -14.64 5.05 -2.26
CA THR A 18 -16.07 4.91 -1.90
C THR A 18 -16.78 3.84 -2.74
N ARG A 19 -16.27 3.59 -3.95
CA ARG A 19 -16.74 2.57 -4.92
C ARG A 19 -15.54 2.01 -5.67
N PRO A 20 -15.64 0.83 -6.32
CA PRO A 20 -14.61 0.34 -7.23
C PRO A 20 -14.14 1.43 -8.21
N GLU A 21 -12.84 1.43 -8.50
CA GLU A 21 -12.13 2.53 -9.18
C GLU A 21 -12.80 3.02 -10.47
N HIS A 22 -13.33 2.11 -11.27
CA HIS A 22 -13.91 2.43 -12.59
C HIS A 22 -15.43 2.61 -12.56
N GLN A 23 -16.04 2.64 -11.37
CA GLN A 23 -17.46 2.95 -11.25
C GLN A 23 -17.70 4.46 -11.27
N PRO A 24 -18.82 4.92 -11.87
CA PRO A 24 -19.20 6.33 -11.83
C PRO A 24 -19.22 6.88 -10.41
N ARG A 25 -18.70 8.11 -10.24
CA ARG A 25 -18.63 8.80 -8.94
C ARG A 25 -17.81 8.05 -7.88
N SER A 26 -16.85 7.21 -8.29
CA SER A 26 -15.85 6.65 -7.37
C SER A 26 -14.88 7.74 -6.94
N LEU A 27 -14.82 7.99 -5.63
CA LEU A 27 -13.94 8.99 -5.02
C LEU A 27 -12.92 8.28 -4.13
N ILE A 28 -11.69 8.79 -4.10
CA ILE A 28 -10.68 8.35 -3.13
C ILE A 28 -11.08 8.92 -1.78
N SER A 29 -11.28 8.06 -0.77
CA SER A 29 -11.64 8.47 0.58
C SER A 29 -10.43 8.54 1.52
N SER A 30 -9.44 7.69 1.30
CA SER A 30 -8.20 7.67 2.06
C SER A 30 -7.09 6.97 1.28
N LEU A 31 -5.86 7.29 1.65
CA LEU A 31 -4.65 6.71 1.08
C LEU A 31 -3.64 6.46 2.18
N ALA A 32 -2.94 5.35 2.10
CA ALA A 32 -1.75 5.11 2.89
C ALA A 32 -0.56 4.75 2.01
N LEU A 33 0.58 5.37 2.31
CA LEU A 33 1.88 5.08 1.75
C LEU A 33 2.81 4.67 2.89
N PHE A 34 3.13 3.38 2.96
CA PHE A 34 4.05 2.83 3.93
C PHE A 34 5.40 2.58 3.25
N THR A 35 6.42 3.35 3.59
CA THR A 35 7.74 3.29 2.97
C THR A 35 8.75 2.69 3.92
N VAL A 36 9.51 1.73 3.42
CA VAL A 36 10.61 1.06 4.10
C VAL A 36 11.89 1.31 3.33
N THR A 37 12.86 1.94 3.98
CA THR A 37 14.17 2.24 3.42
C THR A 37 15.22 1.44 4.18
N ARG A 38 15.97 0.61 3.47
CA ARG A 38 17.11 -0.09 4.07
C ARG A 38 18.17 0.92 4.50
N SER A 39 18.78 0.67 5.65
CA SER A 39 19.85 1.47 6.23
C SER A 39 20.97 0.54 6.65
N GLY A 40 21.88 0.26 5.72
CA GLY A 40 22.94 -0.74 5.92
C GLY A 40 22.43 -2.18 5.81
N GLU A 41 23.18 -3.14 6.34
CA GLU A 41 22.87 -4.57 6.20
C GLU A 41 21.65 -5.00 7.03
N ILE A 42 21.50 -4.43 8.24
CA ILE A 42 20.52 -4.87 9.24
C ILE A 42 19.50 -3.80 9.63
N GLY A 43 19.70 -2.54 9.23
CA GLY A 43 18.83 -1.43 9.59
C GLY A 43 17.70 -1.21 8.58
N ALA A 44 16.54 -0.81 9.07
CA ALA A 44 15.44 -0.33 8.24
C ALA A 44 14.84 0.92 8.87
N ARG A 45 14.52 1.91 8.04
CA ARG A 45 13.72 3.09 8.40
C ARG A 45 12.33 2.91 7.86
N PHE A 46 11.34 3.22 8.68
CA PHE A 46 9.93 3.10 8.34
C PHE A 46 9.28 4.47 8.39
N ASN A 47 8.44 4.74 7.40
CA ASN A 47 7.63 5.95 7.32
C ASN A 47 6.21 5.57 6.91
N LEU A 48 5.22 6.05 7.65
CA LEU A 48 3.81 5.84 7.34
C LEU A 48 3.15 7.20 7.08
N HIS A 49 2.73 7.41 5.84
CA HIS A 49 1.89 8.54 5.48
C HIS A 49 0.46 8.05 5.27
N HIS A 50 -0.50 8.59 6.02
CA HIS A 50 -1.92 8.24 5.91
C HIS A 50 -2.74 9.53 5.88
N VAL A 51 -3.59 9.67 4.87
CA VAL A 51 -4.40 10.87 4.65
C VAL A 51 -5.83 10.49 4.31
N PHE A 52 -6.77 11.30 4.77
CA PHE A 52 -8.18 11.26 4.38
C PHE A 52 -8.49 12.40 3.43
N PHE A 53 -9.38 12.14 2.48
CA PHE A 53 -9.78 13.14 1.50
C PHE A 53 -11.27 13.41 1.61
N ASP A 54 -11.61 14.69 1.50
CA ASP A 54 -12.98 15.15 1.33
C ASP A 54 -13.40 15.07 -0.14
N PRO A 55 -14.70 14.97 -0.44
CA PRO A 55 -15.21 14.88 -1.82
C PRO A 55 -14.84 16.03 -2.75
N THR A 56 -14.32 17.13 -2.21
CA THR A 56 -13.83 18.29 -2.96
C THR A 56 -12.45 18.06 -3.58
N HIS A 57 -11.65 17.13 -3.07
CA HIS A 57 -10.35 16.80 -3.63
C HIS A 57 -10.53 16.02 -4.93
N THR A 58 -9.88 16.49 -5.99
CA THR A 58 -9.90 15.81 -7.27
C THR A 58 -8.94 14.63 -7.28
N ARG A 59 -9.22 13.63 -8.12
CA ARG A 59 -8.30 12.51 -8.33
C ARG A 59 -6.92 12.98 -8.79
N ALA A 60 -6.85 14.01 -9.64
CA ALA A 60 -5.59 14.52 -10.15
C ALA A 60 -4.71 15.11 -9.03
N GLU A 61 -5.27 15.96 -8.17
CA GLU A 61 -4.56 16.55 -7.02
C GLU A 61 -4.04 15.48 -6.05
N ILE A 62 -4.85 14.44 -5.80
CA ILE A 62 -4.46 13.34 -4.91
C ILE A 62 -3.29 12.54 -5.51
N ILE A 63 -3.34 12.25 -6.81
CA ILE A 63 -2.28 11.52 -7.50
C ILE A 63 -1.00 12.35 -7.59
N GLU A 64 -1.10 13.64 -7.86
CA GLU A 64 0.03 14.58 -7.86
C GLU A 64 0.70 14.63 -6.48
N GLY A 65 -0.08 14.85 -5.42
CA GLY A 65 0.44 14.85 -4.06
C GLY A 65 1.08 13.51 -3.66
N LEU A 66 0.55 12.38 -4.13
CA LEU A 66 1.16 11.07 -3.94
C LEU A 66 2.49 10.95 -4.69
N ALA A 67 2.53 11.36 -5.96
CA ALA A 67 3.71 11.30 -6.81
C ALA A 67 4.88 12.11 -6.24
N GLU A 68 4.62 13.26 -5.63
CA GLU A 68 5.62 14.08 -4.94
C GLU A 68 6.20 13.41 -3.69
N ARG A 69 5.40 12.59 -3.00
CA ARG A 69 5.78 11.94 -1.73
C ARG A 69 6.55 10.64 -1.91
N LEU A 70 6.46 10.04 -3.09
CA LEU A 70 7.18 8.81 -3.39
C LEU A 70 8.69 9.07 -3.41
N PRO A 71 9.52 8.23 -2.77
CA PRO A 71 10.96 8.35 -2.90
C PRO A 71 11.41 8.15 -4.36
N ARG A 72 12.59 8.67 -4.71
CA ARG A 72 13.18 8.46 -6.03
C ARG A 72 13.58 7.00 -6.21
N SER A 73 13.37 6.46 -7.41
CA SER A 73 13.76 5.09 -7.79
C SER A 73 13.21 4.00 -6.85
N SER A 74 12.07 4.25 -6.19
CA SER A 74 11.47 3.27 -5.27
C SER A 74 10.72 2.17 -6.02
N GLU A 75 10.72 0.97 -5.45
CA GLU A 75 9.77 -0.06 -5.82
C GLU A 75 8.45 0.17 -5.06
N VAL A 76 7.31 0.13 -5.76
CA VAL A 76 6.00 0.45 -5.18
C VAL A 76 5.08 -0.77 -5.29
N LEU A 77 4.79 -1.38 -4.14
CA LEU A 77 3.77 -2.42 -4.03
C LEU A 77 2.39 -1.79 -4.17
N VAL A 78 1.62 -2.31 -5.12
CA VAL A 78 0.22 -1.94 -5.30
C VAL A 78 -0.65 -3.18 -5.16
N TRP A 79 -1.70 -3.07 -4.35
CA TRP A 79 -2.67 -4.14 -4.25
C TRP A 79 -3.59 -4.11 -5.47
N HIS A 80 -3.57 -5.20 -6.24
CA HIS A 80 -4.33 -5.30 -7.47
C HIS A 80 -5.43 -6.35 -7.32
N THR A 81 -6.68 -5.89 -7.18
CA THR A 81 -7.84 -6.78 -7.04
C THR A 81 -8.36 -7.26 -8.39
N ALA A 82 -8.13 -6.51 -9.47
CA ALA A 82 -8.57 -6.90 -10.81
C ALA A 82 -7.48 -7.73 -11.52
N THR A 83 -7.75 -8.92 -12.04
CA THR A 83 -6.74 -9.65 -12.82
C THR A 83 -6.48 -8.95 -14.17
N PRO A 84 -5.32 -9.17 -14.82
CA PRO A 84 -5.09 -8.71 -16.18
C PRO A 84 -6.20 -9.15 -17.16
N GLU A 85 -6.76 -10.34 -16.95
CA GLU A 85 -7.89 -10.88 -17.71
C GLU A 85 -9.17 -10.06 -17.50
N GLU A 86 -9.48 -9.66 -16.27
CA GLU A 86 -10.63 -8.80 -15.98
C GLU A 86 -10.49 -7.42 -16.59
N ARG A 87 -9.26 -6.88 -16.64
CA ARG A 87 -8.96 -5.64 -17.36
C ARG A 87 -9.20 -5.82 -18.86
N LEU A 88 -8.71 -6.91 -19.44
CA LEU A 88 -8.87 -7.22 -20.86
C LEU A 88 -10.36 -7.42 -21.22
N LEU A 89 -11.11 -8.16 -20.41
CA LEU A 89 -12.53 -8.38 -20.57
C LEU A 89 -13.33 -7.07 -20.51
N ARG A 90 -12.92 -6.12 -19.67
CA ARG A 90 -13.57 -4.79 -19.63
C ARG A 90 -13.38 -4.02 -20.92
N VAL A 91 -12.17 -4.06 -21.49
CA VAL A 91 -11.89 -3.45 -22.81
C VAL A 91 -12.78 -4.09 -23.89
N HIS A 92 -12.87 -5.42 -23.91
CA HIS A 92 -13.69 -6.15 -24.88
C HIS A 92 -15.20 -5.87 -24.73
N ARG A 93 -15.67 -5.51 -23.52
CA ARG A 93 -17.07 -5.15 -23.27
C ARG A 93 -17.39 -3.68 -23.55
N GLY A 94 -16.50 -2.94 -24.21
CA GLY A 94 -16.71 -1.54 -24.55
C GLY A 94 -16.67 -0.59 -23.34
N GLY A 95 -16.05 -1.02 -22.23
CA GLY A 95 -15.78 -0.13 -21.11
C GLY A 95 -14.64 0.83 -21.43
N ASP A 96 -14.73 2.07 -20.95
CA ASP A 96 -13.66 3.07 -21.11
C ASP A 96 -12.33 2.58 -20.53
N PHE A 97 -11.24 2.79 -21.28
CA PHE A 97 -9.87 2.54 -20.81
C PHE A 97 -9.41 3.71 -19.93
N PHE A 98 -9.97 3.82 -18.72
CA PHE A 98 -9.45 4.76 -17.73
C PHE A 98 -8.21 4.15 -17.06
N PRO A 99 -7.07 4.88 -17.04
CA PRO A 99 -5.89 4.42 -16.31
C PRO A 99 -6.24 4.27 -14.83
N SER A 100 -5.70 3.23 -14.22
CA SER A 100 -5.74 3.02 -12.77
C SER A 100 -4.93 4.09 -12.04
N ASP A 101 -5.17 4.25 -10.74
CA ASP A 101 -4.44 5.19 -9.89
C ASP A 101 -2.94 4.91 -9.94
N ALA A 102 -2.55 3.63 -9.89
CA ALA A 102 -1.16 3.21 -10.01
C ALA A 102 -0.54 3.60 -11.37
N GLU A 103 -1.28 3.42 -12.47
CA GLU A 103 -0.83 3.83 -13.81
C GLU A 103 -0.71 5.35 -13.94
N LEU A 104 -1.60 6.12 -13.31
CA LEU A 104 -1.50 7.58 -13.26
C LEU A 104 -0.27 8.05 -12.49
N VAL A 105 0.04 7.40 -11.36
CA VAL A 105 1.28 7.67 -10.61
C VAL A 105 2.51 7.36 -11.47
N LEU A 106 2.54 6.20 -12.14
CA LEU A 106 3.66 5.79 -12.98
C LEU A 106 3.91 6.79 -14.13
N ARG A 107 2.85 7.39 -14.70
CA ARG A 107 2.99 8.43 -15.71
C ARG A 107 3.68 9.69 -15.19
N GLN A 108 3.46 10.05 -13.93
CA GLN A 108 4.11 11.21 -13.30
C GLN A 108 5.50 10.86 -12.74
N ARG A 109 5.75 9.59 -12.45
CA ARG A 109 6.98 9.08 -11.85
C ARG A 109 7.51 7.89 -12.65
N PRO A 110 8.07 8.11 -13.86
CA PRO A 110 8.60 7.03 -14.67
C PRO A 110 9.86 6.38 -14.07
N ASP A 111 10.42 6.96 -13.01
CA ASP A 111 11.58 6.44 -12.27
C ASP A 111 11.23 5.33 -11.26
N ILE A 112 9.95 5.16 -10.89
CA ILE A 112 9.54 4.12 -9.96
C ILE A 112 9.22 2.81 -10.70
N THR A 113 9.32 1.69 -9.98
CA THR A 113 8.88 0.38 -10.48
C THR A 113 7.63 -0.06 -9.75
N LEU A 114 6.54 -0.34 -10.48
CA LEU A 114 5.33 -0.91 -9.89
C LEU A 114 5.48 -2.43 -9.70
N LEU A 115 5.15 -2.89 -8.50
CA LEU A 115 5.08 -4.28 -8.11
C LEU A 115 3.63 -4.65 -7.76
N PRO A 116 2.81 -5.08 -8.74
CA PRO A 116 1.45 -5.49 -8.47
C PRO A 116 1.44 -6.82 -7.69
N LEU A 117 0.68 -6.86 -6.60
CA LEU A 117 0.40 -8.09 -5.86
C LEU A 117 -1.09 -8.44 -5.96
N HIS A 118 -1.38 -9.61 -6.52
CA HIS A 118 -2.71 -10.22 -6.56
C HIS A 118 -2.90 -11.09 -5.32
N VAL A 119 -3.53 -10.53 -4.31
CA VAL A 119 -3.66 -11.15 -2.99
C VAL A 119 -5.08 -11.01 -2.48
N SER A 120 -5.57 -12.07 -1.86
CA SER A 120 -6.92 -12.12 -1.28
C SER A 120 -6.95 -11.46 0.10
N ASP A 121 -8.13 -11.01 0.54
CA ASP A 121 -8.31 -10.44 1.89
C ASP A 121 -7.83 -11.37 3.02
N PRO A 122 -8.07 -12.70 2.99
CA PRO A 122 -7.51 -13.62 3.98
C PRO A 122 -5.98 -13.61 4.02
N GLN A 123 -5.30 -13.62 2.87
CA GLN A 123 -3.84 -13.59 2.82
C GLN A 123 -3.28 -12.28 3.38
N LEU A 124 -3.94 -11.16 3.07
CA LEU A 124 -3.55 -9.86 3.60
C LEU A 124 -3.76 -9.79 5.13
N ARG A 125 -4.87 -10.33 5.65
CA ARG A 125 -5.12 -10.43 7.09
C ARG A 125 -4.09 -11.29 7.80
N GLU A 126 -3.74 -12.44 7.22
CA GLU A 126 -2.70 -13.33 7.76
C GLU A 126 -1.34 -12.62 7.81
N ALA A 127 -0.96 -11.90 6.75
CA ALA A 127 0.27 -11.13 6.71
C ALA A 127 0.31 -10.01 7.76
N GLY A 128 -0.81 -9.29 7.95
CA GLY A 128 -0.92 -8.29 9.01
C GLY A 128 -0.78 -8.91 10.40
N SER A 129 -1.43 -10.06 10.65
CA SER A 129 -1.35 -10.76 11.92
C SER A 129 0.08 -11.16 12.29
N ALA A 130 0.88 -11.58 11.31
CA ALA A 130 2.29 -11.94 11.50
C ALA A 130 3.16 -10.79 12.05
N ILE A 131 2.74 -9.54 11.84
CA ILE A 131 3.41 -8.34 12.36
C ILE A 131 2.58 -7.61 13.43
N GLY A 132 1.59 -8.29 14.02
CA GLY A 132 0.76 -7.77 15.10
C GLY A 132 -0.24 -6.69 14.66
N ILE A 133 -0.66 -6.67 13.39
CA ILE A 133 -1.69 -5.77 12.88
C ILE A 133 -2.99 -6.55 12.68
N GLU A 134 -4.05 -6.07 13.30
CA GLU A 134 -5.40 -6.57 13.08
C GLU A 134 -6.10 -5.77 11.98
N LEU A 135 -6.33 -6.39 10.83
CA LEU A 135 -6.99 -5.76 9.70
C LEU A 135 -8.51 -5.77 9.87
N PRO A 136 -9.21 -4.68 9.52
CA PRO A 136 -10.68 -4.64 9.52
C PRO A 136 -11.26 -5.68 8.55
N ASP A 137 -12.31 -6.37 9.00
CA ASP A 137 -13.11 -7.32 8.21
C ASP A 137 -14.46 -6.71 7.79
N ALA A 138 -15.23 -7.42 6.96
CA ALA A 138 -16.52 -6.93 6.46
C ALA A 138 -17.53 -6.53 7.56
N HIS A 139 -17.35 -7.02 8.79
CA HIS A 139 -18.23 -6.75 9.93
C HIS A 139 -17.69 -5.65 10.87
N SER A 140 -16.49 -5.14 10.60
CA SER A 140 -15.88 -4.08 11.39
C SER A 140 -16.66 -2.78 11.28
N ILE A 141 -16.68 -2.01 12.38
CA ILE A 141 -17.39 -0.73 12.44
C ILE A 141 -16.92 0.25 11.34
N PRO A 142 -17.79 1.16 10.86
CA PRO A 142 -17.47 2.08 9.76
C PRO A 142 -16.18 2.88 9.96
N LEU A 143 -15.88 3.27 11.20
CA LEU A 143 -14.65 4.01 11.52
C LEU A 143 -13.38 3.17 11.26
N ARG A 144 -13.37 1.89 11.67
CA ARG A 144 -12.25 0.97 11.38
C ARG A 144 -12.11 0.75 9.89
N GLN A 145 -13.23 0.60 9.19
CA GLN A 145 -13.27 0.48 7.73
C GLN A 145 -12.71 1.72 7.02
N ARG A 146 -13.02 2.92 7.50
CA ARG A 146 -12.47 4.16 6.93
C ARG A 146 -10.96 4.28 7.15
N ARG A 147 -10.46 3.83 8.31
CA ARG A 147 -9.04 3.89 8.70
C ARG A 147 -8.19 2.71 8.17
N ARG A 148 -8.75 1.84 7.32
CA ARG A 148 -8.10 0.58 6.93
C ARG A 148 -6.88 0.73 6.01
N ALA A 149 -6.69 1.90 5.38
CA ALA A 149 -5.61 2.11 4.42
C ALA A 149 -4.22 1.84 5.04
N ALA A 150 -3.94 2.44 6.19
CA ALA A 150 -2.66 2.28 6.89
C ALA A 150 -2.32 0.83 7.29
N PRO A 151 -3.18 0.10 8.03
CA PRO A 151 -2.90 -1.29 8.38
C PRO A 151 -2.83 -2.21 7.14
N GLN A 152 -3.60 -1.92 6.08
CA GLN A 152 -3.50 -2.67 4.83
C GLN A 152 -2.16 -2.45 4.11
N ALA A 153 -1.65 -1.22 4.06
CA ALA A 153 -0.35 -0.93 3.46
C ALA A 153 0.79 -1.64 4.19
N GLN A 154 0.76 -1.65 5.53
CA GLN A 154 1.73 -2.38 6.35
C GLN A 154 1.63 -3.90 6.14
N ALA A 155 0.43 -4.45 6.06
CA ALA A 155 0.22 -5.87 5.77
C ALA A 155 0.68 -6.26 4.36
N LEU A 156 0.50 -5.38 3.38
CA LEU A 156 0.99 -5.59 2.01
C LEU A 156 2.52 -5.68 1.97
N TRP A 157 3.20 -4.80 2.70
CA TRP A 157 4.64 -4.90 2.91
C TRP A 157 5.04 -6.20 3.59
N ALA A 158 4.36 -6.58 4.68
CA ALA A 158 4.64 -7.82 5.40
C ALA A 158 4.48 -9.06 4.50
N LEU A 159 3.49 -9.04 3.62
CA LEU A 159 3.24 -10.11 2.65
C LEU A 159 4.39 -10.21 1.64
N TYR A 160 4.88 -9.08 1.13
CA TYR A 160 6.06 -9.05 0.27
C TYR A 160 7.29 -9.62 0.98
N VAL A 161 7.58 -9.16 2.20
CA VAL A 161 8.73 -9.65 2.99
C VAL A 161 8.62 -11.16 3.21
N ARG A 162 7.43 -11.68 3.54
CA ARG A 162 7.22 -13.13 3.72
C ARG A 162 7.45 -13.93 2.44
N ALA A 163 7.04 -13.40 1.30
CA ALA A 163 7.05 -14.11 0.02
C ALA A 163 8.43 -14.08 -0.67
N PHE A 164 9.17 -12.97 -0.54
CA PHE A 164 10.36 -12.72 -1.36
C PHE A 164 11.65 -12.56 -0.57
N CYS A 165 11.61 -12.27 0.74
CA CYS A 165 12.83 -12.12 1.53
C CYS A 165 13.26 -13.44 2.18
N PRO A 166 14.58 -13.71 2.30
CA PRO A 166 15.14 -14.80 3.10
C PRO A 166 14.65 -14.77 4.55
N ALA A 167 14.70 -15.93 5.23
CA ALA A 167 14.15 -16.07 6.57
C ALA A 167 14.85 -15.16 7.61
N ASP A 168 16.18 -15.06 7.56
CA ASP A 168 16.98 -14.19 8.42
C ASP A 168 16.66 -12.71 8.20
N GLU A 169 16.59 -12.27 6.94
CA GLU A 169 16.20 -10.90 6.60
C GLU A 169 14.77 -10.59 7.03
N ARG A 170 13.82 -11.51 6.81
CA ARG A 170 12.44 -11.36 7.25
C ARG A 170 12.34 -11.16 8.77
N GLU A 171 13.00 -12.01 9.56
CA GLU A 171 12.96 -11.87 11.02
C GLU A 171 13.56 -10.54 11.49
N ALA A 172 14.68 -10.12 10.88
CA ALA A 172 15.30 -8.82 11.16
C ALA A 172 14.36 -7.65 10.81
N MET A 173 13.73 -7.68 9.63
CA MET A 173 12.78 -6.63 9.21
C MET A 173 11.55 -6.57 10.11
N PHE A 174 11.01 -7.71 10.52
CA PHE A 174 9.85 -7.77 11.42
C PHE A 174 10.19 -7.31 12.84
N ALA A 175 11.39 -7.65 13.34
CA ALA A 175 11.89 -7.10 14.60
C ALA A 175 12.05 -5.57 14.54
N ALA A 176 12.68 -5.05 13.48
CA ALA A 176 12.85 -3.62 13.27
C ALA A 176 11.50 -2.88 13.16
N PHE A 177 10.54 -3.46 12.44
CA PHE A 177 9.18 -2.92 12.34
C PHE A 177 8.49 -2.85 13.70
N ARG A 178 8.55 -3.93 14.49
CA ARG A 178 7.96 -3.96 15.85
C ARG A 178 8.59 -2.90 16.76
N ALA A 179 9.91 -2.71 16.69
CA ALA A 179 10.60 -1.68 17.45
C ALA A 179 10.17 -0.26 17.02
N TRP A 180 10.12 0.00 15.71
CA TRP A 180 9.62 1.27 15.17
C TRP A 180 8.19 1.56 15.61
N ARG A 181 7.30 0.56 15.51
CA ARG A 181 5.89 0.71 15.88
C ARG A 181 5.71 1.02 17.36
N ALA A 182 6.46 0.36 18.25
CA ALA A 182 6.42 0.66 19.67
C ALA A 182 6.83 2.12 19.97
N ILE A 183 7.77 2.68 19.20
CA ILE A 183 8.17 4.09 19.30
C ILE A 183 7.05 5.01 18.79
N GLU A 184 6.43 4.69 17.66
CA GLU A 184 5.32 5.48 17.11
C GLU A 184 4.08 5.46 18.01
N ASP A 185 3.75 4.30 18.59
CA ASP A 185 2.67 4.15 19.57
C ASP A 185 2.96 5.01 20.82
N ALA A 186 4.20 5.01 21.32
CA ALA A 186 4.62 5.85 22.44
C ALA A 186 4.61 7.35 22.12
N ARG A 187 4.79 7.74 20.85
CA ARG A 187 4.66 9.13 20.38
C ARG A 187 3.19 9.58 20.23
N GLY A 188 2.23 8.68 20.44
CA GLY A 188 0.79 8.93 20.28
C GLY A 188 0.25 8.62 18.88
N GLY A 189 0.98 7.86 18.07
CA GLY A 189 0.82 7.80 16.62
C GLY A 189 0.34 6.47 16.06
N ILE A 190 -0.94 6.12 16.23
CA ILE A 190 -1.82 5.52 15.17
C ILE A 190 -3.28 6.05 15.30
N ALA A 191 -3.62 6.79 16.36
CA ALA A 191 -4.95 7.35 16.60
C ALA A 191 -4.93 8.88 16.69
N GLY A 192 -4.75 9.56 15.55
CA GLY A 192 -5.10 10.97 15.42
C GLY A 192 -3.93 11.88 15.07
N ARG A 193 -3.60 11.94 13.78
CA ARG A 193 -3.50 13.18 13.02
C ARG A 193 -4.09 12.94 11.63
#